data_AF-A0A1X4HRY6-F1
#
_entry.id   AF-A0A1X4HRY6-F1
#
_cell.length_a   1.000
_cell.length_b   1.000
_cell.length_c   1.000
_cell.angle_alpha   90.00
_cell.angle_beta   90.00
_cell.angle_gamma   90.00
#
_symmetry.space_group_name_H-M   'P 1'
#
loop_
_entity.id
_entity.type
_entity.pdbx_description
1 polymer ?
#
loop_
_entity_poly.entity_id
_entity_poly.type
_entity_poly.pdbx_seq_one_letter_code
_entity_poly.pdbx_strand_id
1 'polypeptide(L)'
;MLAKVRTCVPVSRGRYREDHGAKATVPVCGTRDAVFWKADMDIDCDGRPGLRCNARTDPYFSSSTAFTQSDGRPLSSEETPYVVVPAPSAVWNHRSHGVRGGSVVAVGDP
;
A
#
# COMPACT_ATOMS: atom_id res chain seq x y z
N MET A 1 -6.04 -19.07 -2.97
CA MET A 1 -5.08 -18.14 -2.34
C MET A 1 -5.61 -17.62 -1.00
N LEU A 2 -6.87 -17.15 -0.92
CA LEU A 2 -7.49 -16.68 0.33
C LEU A 2 -7.53 -17.72 1.48
N ALA A 3 -7.69 -19.01 1.18
CA ALA A 3 -7.67 -20.04 2.21
C ALA A 3 -6.33 -20.14 2.98
N LYS A 4 -5.22 -19.67 2.40
CA LYS A 4 -3.88 -19.69 3.01
C LYS A 4 -3.60 -18.48 3.90
N VAL A 5 -4.44 -17.45 3.91
CA VAL A 5 -4.24 -16.19 4.68
C VAL A 5 -5.18 -16.08 5.89
N ARG A 6 -5.65 -17.22 6.42
CA ARG A 6 -6.57 -17.25 7.57
C ARG A 6 -5.89 -17.08 8.93
N THR A 7 -4.63 -17.49 9.05
CA THR A 7 -3.87 -17.44 10.31
C THR A 7 -2.76 -16.42 10.21
N CYS A 8 -2.79 -15.42 11.08
CA CYS A 8 -1.77 -14.38 11.11
C CYS A 8 -0.57 -14.79 11.97
N VAL A 9 0.59 -14.96 11.34
CA VAL A 9 1.89 -14.90 12.02
C VAL A 9 2.48 -13.52 11.73
N PRO A 10 2.55 -12.60 12.72
CA PRO A 10 3.02 -11.24 12.48
C PRO A 10 4.49 -11.22 12.01
N VAL A 11 4.75 -10.44 10.98
CA VAL A 11 6.11 -10.10 10.51
C VAL A 11 6.45 -8.62 10.71
N SER A 12 5.45 -7.79 11.01
CA SER A 12 5.67 -6.43 11.50
C SER A 12 6.03 -6.43 12.99
N ARG A 13 6.85 -5.45 13.40
CA ARG A 13 7.18 -5.18 14.81
C ARG A 13 6.09 -4.43 15.57
N GLY A 14 5.06 -3.96 14.87
CA GLY A 14 3.93 -3.23 15.42
C GLY A 14 2.69 -3.39 14.56
N ARG A 15 1.70 -2.54 14.81
CA ARG A 15 0.41 -2.51 14.09
C ARG A 15 0.20 -1.17 13.40
N TYR A 16 -0.48 -1.19 12.27
CA TYR A 16 -0.95 -0.03 11.54
C TYR A 16 -2.37 0.36 11.98
N ARG A 17 -2.71 1.61 11.66
CA ARG A 17 -4.06 2.16 11.75
C ARG A 17 -4.62 2.15 10.33
N GLU A 18 -5.93 2.00 10.25
CA GLU A 18 -6.70 2.31 9.04
C GLU A 18 -6.74 3.84 8.93
N ASP A 19 -7.48 4.52 9.83
CA ASP A 19 -7.54 5.99 9.80
C ASP A 19 -6.57 6.74 10.73
N HIS A 20 -6.31 8.01 10.40
CA HIS A 20 -5.66 8.96 11.30
C HIS A 20 -6.46 9.13 12.61
N GLY A 21 -5.79 9.01 13.75
CA GLY A 21 -6.41 9.09 15.07
C GLY A 21 -7.05 7.79 15.58
N ALA A 22 -7.17 6.76 14.73
CA ALA A 22 -7.66 5.45 15.15
C ALA A 22 -6.64 4.68 16.00
N LYS A 23 -7.09 3.58 16.62
CA LYS A 23 -6.20 2.64 17.32
C LYS A 23 -5.45 1.77 16.31
N ALA A 24 -4.19 1.49 16.57
CA ALA A 24 -3.39 0.58 15.73
C ALA A 24 -3.78 -0.88 15.99
N THR A 25 -4.52 -1.47 15.06
CA THR A 25 -5.08 -2.83 15.20
C THR A 25 -4.59 -3.79 14.12
N VAL A 26 -4.07 -3.29 13.00
CA VAL A 26 -3.71 -4.09 11.82
C VAL A 26 -2.27 -4.59 11.89
N PRO A 27 -1.99 -5.88 12.14
CA PRO A 27 -0.66 -6.43 11.93
C PRO A 27 -0.40 -6.70 10.45
N VAL A 28 0.88 -6.72 10.04
CA VAL A 28 1.27 -7.35 8.78
C VAL A 28 1.63 -8.79 9.07
N CYS A 29 0.95 -9.71 8.40
CA CYS A 29 1.10 -11.14 8.57
C CYS A 29 1.95 -11.72 7.43
N GLY A 30 2.70 -12.78 7.73
CA GLY A 30 3.54 -13.47 6.76
C GLY A 30 3.22 -14.95 6.64
N THR A 31 3.43 -15.46 5.44
CA THR A 31 3.58 -16.89 5.14
C THR A 31 4.96 -17.09 4.51
N ARG A 32 5.29 -18.33 4.11
CA ARG A 32 6.49 -18.59 3.32
C ARG A 32 6.49 -17.87 1.96
N ASP A 33 5.31 -17.68 1.36
CA ASP A 33 5.19 -17.29 -0.04
C ASP A 33 4.61 -15.87 -0.23
N ALA A 34 4.00 -15.29 0.80
CA ALA A 34 3.28 -14.01 0.72
C ALA A 34 3.18 -13.30 2.07
N VAL A 35 3.01 -11.97 2.02
CA VAL A 35 2.54 -11.14 3.14
C VAL A 35 1.09 -10.73 2.90
N PHE A 36 0.35 -10.49 3.98
CA PHE A 36 -1.05 -10.07 3.91
C PHE A 36 -1.47 -9.30 5.15
N TRP A 37 -2.48 -8.45 4.99
CA TRP A 37 -3.11 -7.67 6.05
C TRP A 37 -4.52 -7.27 5.59
N LYS A 38 -5.35 -6.82 6.52
CA LYS A 38 -6.62 -6.16 6.22
C LYS A 38 -6.36 -4.65 6.13
N ALA A 39 -6.92 -3.99 5.15
CA ALA A 39 -6.84 -2.54 4.97
C ALA A 39 -8.21 -1.98 4.55
N ASP A 40 -8.40 -0.70 4.80
CA ASP A 40 -9.48 0.15 4.31
C ASP A 40 -9.34 0.51 2.81
N MET A 41 -8.14 0.36 2.25
CA MET A 41 -7.83 0.59 0.83
C MET A 41 -7.93 2.06 0.42
N ASP A 42 -7.26 2.92 1.18
CA ASP A 42 -7.07 4.32 0.79
C ASP A 42 -6.29 4.49 -0.52
N ILE A 43 -6.61 5.57 -1.22
CA ILE A 43 -5.98 6.01 -2.47
C ILE A 43 -5.10 7.22 -2.14
N ASP A 44 -3.78 7.04 -2.20
CA ASP A 44 -2.84 8.16 -2.18
C ASP A 44 -2.93 8.90 -3.52
N CYS A 45 -3.47 10.11 -3.51
CA CYS A 45 -3.69 10.95 -4.69
C CYS A 45 -2.39 11.63 -5.14
N ASP A 46 -1.40 10.85 -5.58
CA ASP A 46 -0.09 11.32 -5.99
C ASP A 46 0.21 11.12 -7.49
N GLY A 47 1.27 11.78 -7.96
CA GLY A 47 1.84 11.60 -9.28
C GLY A 47 1.28 12.54 -10.32
N ARG A 48 0.80 11.98 -11.44
CA ARG A 48 0.28 12.78 -12.56
C ARG A 48 -1.06 13.40 -12.16
N PRO A 49 -1.21 14.74 -12.18
CA PRO A 49 -2.45 15.37 -11.78
C PRO A 49 -3.58 15.00 -12.75
N GLY A 50 -4.71 14.59 -12.20
CA GLY A 50 -5.95 14.29 -12.92
C GLY A 50 -7.12 15.16 -12.46
N LEU A 51 -8.35 14.70 -12.70
CA LEU A 51 -9.56 15.45 -12.37
C LEU A 51 -9.86 15.47 -10.87
N ARG A 52 -9.47 14.41 -10.15
CA ARG A 52 -9.76 14.17 -8.73
C ARG A 52 -8.52 14.23 -7.85
N CYS A 53 -7.40 13.69 -8.31
CA CYS A 53 -6.10 13.71 -7.64
C CYS A 53 -5.26 14.84 -8.23
N ASN A 54 -5.23 15.98 -7.54
CA ASN A 54 -4.40 17.13 -7.89
C ASN A 54 -4.23 18.07 -6.68
N ALA A 55 -3.28 19.00 -6.79
CA ALA A 55 -2.96 19.96 -5.72
C ALA A 55 -4.10 20.92 -5.35
N ARG A 56 -5.21 21.00 -6.11
CA ARG A 56 -6.36 21.82 -5.75
C ARG A 56 -7.38 21.06 -4.89
N THR A 57 -7.46 19.75 -5.04
CA THR A 57 -8.44 18.89 -4.39
C THR A 57 -7.86 18.12 -3.21
N ASP A 58 -6.55 17.93 -3.18
CA ASP A 58 -5.83 17.25 -2.09
C ASP A 58 -4.67 18.13 -1.57
N PRO A 59 -4.73 18.62 -0.31
CA PRO A 59 -3.64 19.40 0.28
C PRO A 59 -2.36 18.60 0.52
N TYR A 60 -2.42 17.26 0.46
CA TYR A 60 -1.27 16.38 0.64
C TYR A 60 -0.67 15.88 -0.69
N PHE A 61 -1.23 16.30 -1.83
CA PHE A 61 -0.79 15.91 -3.17
C PHE A 61 0.73 16.10 -3.36
N SER A 62 1.39 15.04 -3.81
CA SER A 62 2.74 15.08 -4.37
C SER A 62 2.69 14.86 -5.89
N SER A 63 3.44 15.65 -6.65
CA SER A 63 3.60 15.44 -8.10
C SER A 63 4.49 14.23 -8.47
N SER A 64 4.92 13.45 -7.48
CA SER A 64 5.83 12.31 -7.62
C SER A 64 5.26 11.07 -6.94
N THR A 65 5.63 9.89 -7.45
CA THR A 65 5.25 8.59 -6.91
C THR A 65 6.48 7.75 -6.58
N ALA A 66 6.35 6.78 -5.68
CA ALA A 66 7.47 5.90 -5.28
C ALA A 66 8.07 5.08 -6.44
N PHE A 67 7.26 4.82 -7.48
CA PHE A 67 7.68 4.17 -8.71
C PHE A 67 7.25 5.01 -9.91
N THR A 68 7.97 4.88 -11.02
CA THR A 68 7.67 5.55 -12.28
C THR A 68 7.22 4.55 -13.34
N GLN A 69 6.53 5.05 -14.36
CA GLN A 69 6.21 4.34 -15.58
C GLN A 69 7.49 4.04 -16.39
N SER A 70 7.38 3.19 -17.41
CA SER A 70 8.49 2.86 -18.32
C SER A 70 9.01 4.07 -19.11
N ASP A 71 8.21 5.12 -19.27
CA ASP A 71 8.61 6.40 -19.88
C ASP A 71 9.24 7.38 -18.87
N GLY A 72 9.46 6.94 -17.62
CA GLY A 72 10.08 7.72 -16.55
C GLY A 72 9.13 8.70 -15.85
N ARG A 73 7.86 8.81 -16.28
CA ARG A 73 6.88 9.69 -15.62
C ARG A 73 6.35 9.06 -14.32
N PRO A 74 5.89 9.87 -13.35
CA PRO A 74 5.14 9.36 -12.21
C PRO A 74 3.90 8.57 -12.65
N LEU A 75 3.41 7.66 -11.79
CA LEU A 75 2.15 6.96 -12.04
C LEU A 75 0.96 7.96 -12.00
N SER A 76 -0.16 7.56 -12.58
CA SER A 76 -1.44 8.27 -12.44
C SER A 76 -2.33 7.51 -11.45
N SER A 77 -2.63 8.12 -10.29
CA SER A 77 -3.53 7.50 -9.29
C SER A 77 -4.96 7.30 -9.79
N GLU A 78 -5.38 8.01 -10.83
CA GLU A 78 -6.72 7.86 -11.42
C GLU A 78 -6.82 6.76 -12.48
N GLU A 79 -5.69 6.34 -13.06
CA GLU A 79 -5.67 5.44 -14.21
C GLU A 79 -4.94 4.12 -13.93
N THR A 80 -3.93 4.15 -13.06
CA THR A 80 -3.09 2.98 -12.77
C THR A 80 -3.80 2.11 -11.75
N PRO A 81 -3.92 0.78 -11.93
CA PRO A 81 -4.30 -0.11 -10.85
C PRO A 81 -3.12 -0.30 -9.88
N TYR A 82 -3.31 0.02 -8.60
CA TYR A 82 -2.29 -0.13 -7.56
C TYR A 82 -2.91 -0.42 -6.19
N VAL A 83 -2.04 -0.76 -5.24
CA VAL A 83 -2.34 -0.71 -3.80
C VAL A 83 -1.25 0.11 -3.12
N VAL A 84 -1.63 0.86 -2.10
CA VAL A 84 -0.66 1.57 -1.25
C VAL A 84 -0.07 0.60 -0.23
N VAL A 85 1.25 0.63 -0.08
CA VAL A 85 1.98 -0.17 0.91
C VAL A 85 2.78 0.80 1.78
N PRO A 86 2.71 0.70 3.13
CA PRO A 86 3.47 1.57 4.01
C PRO A 86 4.95 1.64 3.63
N ALA A 87 5.47 2.87 3.65
CA ALA A 87 6.90 3.10 3.45
C ALA A 87 7.73 2.32 4.49
N PRO A 88 8.93 1.85 4.11
CA PRO A 88 9.78 1.09 5.02
C PRO A 88 10.10 1.88 6.29
N SER A 89 9.87 1.24 7.44
CA SER A 89 10.00 1.87 8.75
C SER A 89 10.45 0.85 9.80
N ALA A 90 10.57 1.30 11.05
CA ALA A 90 10.81 0.42 12.18
C ALA A 90 9.61 -0.53 12.45
N VAL A 91 8.40 -0.19 11.99
CA VAL A 91 7.21 -1.05 12.15
C VAL A 91 7.28 -2.22 11.19
N TRP A 92 7.57 -1.95 9.92
CA TRP A 92 7.70 -2.97 8.89
C TRP A 92 8.52 -2.45 7.70
N ASN A 93 9.32 -3.32 7.11
CA ASN A 93 10.06 -3.06 5.88
C ASN A 93 9.61 -4.06 4.82
N HIS A 94 8.70 -3.65 3.94
CA HIS A 94 8.16 -4.55 2.91
C HIS A 94 9.24 -5.15 1.99
N ARG A 95 10.38 -4.46 1.82
CA ARG A 95 11.51 -4.92 0.99
C ARG A 95 12.19 -6.17 1.55
N SER A 96 12.21 -6.36 2.88
CA SER A 96 12.76 -7.60 3.48
C SER A 96 11.90 -8.83 3.21
N HIS A 97 10.70 -8.65 2.65
CA HIS A 97 9.78 -9.71 2.24
C HIS A 97 9.63 -9.79 0.71
N GLY A 98 10.55 -9.17 -0.05
CA GLY A 98 10.55 -9.22 -1.52
C GLY A 98 9.45 -8.43 -2.20
N VAL A 99 8.67 -7.64 -1.46
CA VAL A 99 7.67 -6.73 -2.03
C VAL A 99 8.39 -5.54 -2.65
N ARG A 100 8.04 -5.20 -3.89
CA ARG A 100 8.65 -4.13 -4.69
C ARG A 100 7.67 -3.64 -5.76
N GLY A 101 8.04 -2.57 -6.47
CA GLY A 101 7.33 -2.15 -7.68
C GLY A 101 7.19 -3.32 -8.66
N GLY A 102 5.98 -3.53 -9.16
CA GLY A 102 5.63 -4.65 -10.03
C GLY A 102 5.37 -6.00 -9.33
N SER A 103 5.34 -6.04 -7.99
CA SER A 103 4.83 -7.20 -7.26
C SER A 103 3.34 -7.43 -7.56
N VAL A 104 2.91 -8.70 -7.56
CA VAL A 104 1.50 -9.07 -7.73
C VAL A 104 0.79 -9.00 -6.39
N VAL A 105 -0.40 -8.40 -6.38
CA VAL A 105 -1.31 -8.39 -5.25
C VAL A 105 -2.61 -9.08 -5.64
N ALA A 106 -3.24 -9.74 -4.67
CA ALA A 106 -4.61 -10.21 -4.78
C ALA A 106 -5.45 -9.49 -3.71
N VAL A 107 -6.56 -8.92 -4.14
CA VAL A 107 -7.56 -8.28 -3.29
C VAL A 107 -8.80 -9.17 -3.30
N GLY A 108 -9.42 -9.37 -2.15
CA GLY A 108 -10.64 -10.16 -2.04
C GLY A 108 -11.44 -9.76 -0.83
N ASP A 109 -12.70 -10.17 -0.82
CA ASP A 109 -13.60 -9.93 0.30
C ASP A 109 -13.10 -10.66 1.57
N PRO A 110 -13.31 -10.06 2.75
CA PRO A 110 -12.93 -10.63 4.04
C PRO A 110 -13.60 -11.97 4.36
#